data_AF-A0A0K2RTQ6-F1
#
_entry.id   AF-A0A0K2RTQ6-F1
#
_cell.length_a   1.000
_cell.length_b   1.000
_cell.length_c   1.000
_cell.angle_alpha   90.00
_cell.angle_beta   90.00
_cell.angle_gamma   90.00
#
_symmetry.space_group_name_H-M   'P 1'
#
loop_
_entity.id
_entity.type
_entity.pdbx_description
1 polymer ?
#
loop_
_entity_poly.entity_id
_entity_poly.type
_entity_poly.pdbx_seq_one_letter_code
_entity_poly.pdbx_strand_id
1 'polypeptide(L)'
;MRRHWSALHGSASTGADLTGMRVAIAGDVLHSRVARSNVWLLRTLGAEVTLVAPPTLLPIGVEHWPCKVSYNLDETLEAGVDAMMMLRVQGERMNASFFPSTREYSRRWGFDDARLRALDDLGLKDTIIMHPGP
;
A
#
# COMPACT_ATOMS: atom_id res chain seq x y z
N MET A 1 11.10 8.12 0.60
CA MET A 1 10.13 8.40 -0.47
C MET A 1 10.55 9.61 -1.31
N ARG A 2 10.26 10.86 -0.95
CA ARG A 2 10.52 12.04 -1.80
C ARG A 2 11.95 12.12 -2.37
N ARG A 3 12.98 11.98 -1.55
CA ARG A 3 14.39 12.02 -2.05
C ARG A 3 14.69 10.95 -3.10
N HIS A 4 14.18 9.74 -2.90
CA HIS A 4 14.34 8.63 -3.84
C HIS A 4 13.60 8.92 -5.14
N TRP A 5 12.34 9.35 -5.04
CA TRP A 5 11.52 9.74 -6.19
C TRP A 5 12.18 10.83 -7.03
N SER A 6 12.66 11.90 -6.38
CA SER A 6 13.36 12.99 -7.07
C SER A 6 14.66 12.52 -7.74
N ALA A 7 15.42 11.63 -7.10
CA ALA A 7 16.66 11.08 -7.68
C ALA A 7 16.39 10.30 -8.97
N LEU A 8 15.35 9.44 -9.01
CA LEU A 8 14.96 8.69 -10.21
C LEU A 8 14.55 9.59 -11.37
N HIS A 9 13.96 10.75 -11.07
CA HIS A 9 13.45 11.69 -12.06
C HIS A 9 14.41 12.86 -12.35
N GLY A 10 15.63 12.82 -11.80
CA GLY A 10 16.64 13.86 -12.02
C GLY A 10 16.25 15.25 -11.49
N SER A 11 15.39 15.32 -10.46
CA SER A 11 14.91 16.58 -9.88
C SER A 11 15.48 16.83 -8.48
N ALA A 12 15.47 18.10 -8.06
CA ALA A 12 15.85 18.45 -6.69
C ALA A 12 14.75 18.02 -5.71
N SER A 13 15.13 17.43 -4.58
CA SER A 13 14.13 16.95 -3.59
C SER A 13 13.46 18.07 -2.77
N THR A 14 14.09 19.24 -2.67
CA THR A 14 13.54 20.40 -1.97
C THR A 14 12.49 21.08 -2.84
N GLY A 15 11.28 21.27 -2.32
CA GLY A 15 10.16 21.86 -3.07
C GLY A 15 9.45 20.90 -4.01
N ALA A 16 9.98 19.70 -4.25
CA ALA A 16 9.30 18.66 -5.01
C ALA A 16 8.17 18.01 -4.20
N ASP A 17 7.08 17.68 -4.89
CA ASP A 17 5.98 16.87 -4.37
C ASP A 17 6.17 15.39 -4.78
N LEU A 18 5.09 14.62 -4.78
CA LEU A 18 5.02 13.21 -5.17
C LEU A 18 4.11 13.02 -6.40
N THR A 19 3.93 14.06 -7.22
CA THR A 19 3.07 13.99 -8.40
C THR A 19 3.48 12.83 -9.30
N GLY A 20 2.51 12.00 -9.66
CA GLY A 20 2.68 10.82 -10.51
C GLY A 20 3.21 9.57 -9.79
N MET A 21 3.60 9.66 -8.52
CA MET A 21 4.06 8.50 -7.75
C MET A 21 2.89 7.59 -7.38
N ARG A 22 3.00 6.29 -7.66
CA ARG A 22 1.98 5.28 -7.34
C ARG A 22 2.32 4.59 -6.01
N VAL A 23 1.47 4.78 -5.01
CA VAL A 23 1.64 4.21 -3.67
C VAL A 23 0.53 3.20 -3.39
N ALA A 24 0.89 1.95 -3.13
CA ALA A 24 0.00 0.94 -2.62
C ALA A 24 0.09 0.86 -1.09
N ILE A 25 -1.04 0.73 -0.41
CA ILE A 25 -1.11 0.51 1.04
C ILE A 25 -1.95 -0.75 1.28
N ALA A 26 -1.32 -1.80 1.80
CA ALA A 26 -1.95 -3.11 1.94
C ALA A 26 -2.16 -3.52 3.40
N GLY A 27 -3.39 -3.85 3.77
CA GLY A 27 -3.72 -4.58 5.00
C GLY A 27 -4.94 -4.10 5.77
N ASP A 28 -4.86 -4.04 7.11
CA ASP A 28 -6.02 -3.66 7.95
C ASP A 28 -6.30 -2.15 7.88
N VAL A 29 -6.98 -1.71 6.82
CA VAL A 29 -7.36 -0.31 6.61
C VAL A 29 -8.48 0.10 7.57
N LEU A 30 -9.44 -0.79 7.83
CA LEU A 30 -10.59 -0.57 8.71
C LEU A 30 -10.17 0.00 10.06
N HIS A 31 -9.06 -0.49 10.62
CA HIS A 31 -8.57 -0.06 11.92
C HIS A 31 -7.34 0.86 11.87
N SER A 32 -6.78 1.14 10.68
CA SER A 32 -5.53 1.87 10.55
C SER A 32 -5.75 3.38 10.44
N ARG A 33 -5.51 4.08 11.55
CA ARG A 33 -5.40 5.55 11.56
C ARG A 33 -4.28 6.03 10.63
N VAL A 34 -3.22 5.25 10.50
CA VAL A 34 -2.06 5.52 9.62
C VAL A 34 -2.47 5.49 8.14
N ALA A 35 -3.23 4.46 7.74
CA ALA A 35 -3.73 4.35 6.37
C ALA A 35 -4.57 5.57 6.00
N ARG A 36 -5.52 5.93 6.87
CA ARG A 36 -6.38 7.10 6.67
C ARG A 36 -5.56 8.38 6.51
N SER A 37 -4.65 8.70 7.44
CA SER A 37 -3.83 9.91 7.34
C SER A 37 -2.93 9.92 6.11
N ASN A 38 -2.36 8.77 5.74
CA ASN A 38 -1.48 8.65 4.59
C ASN A 38 -2.23 8.83 3.28
N VAL A 39 -3.46 8.32 3.12
CA VAL A 39 -4.26 8.57 1.92
C VAL A 39 -4.40 10.07 1.66
N TRP A 40 -4.81 10.84 2.67
CA TRP A 40 -4.99 12.29 2.53
C TRP A 40 -3.68 13.02 2.28
N LEU A 41 -2.62 12.71 3.06
CA LEU A 41 -1.32 13.34 2.91
C LEU A 41 -0.69 13.07 1.55
N LEU A 42 -0.62 11.80 1.13
CA LEU A 42 0.00 11.40 -0.13
C LEU A 42 -0.75 11.99 -1.32
N ARG A 43 -2.08 12.01 -1.28
CA ARG A 43 -2.89 12.69 -2.29
C ARG A 43 -2.68 14.19 -2.33
N THR A 44 -2.53 14.83 -1.17
CA THR A 44 -2.22 16.26 -1.09
C THR A 44 -0.86 16.56 -1.72
N LEU A 45 0.07 15.61 -1.65
CA LEU A 45 1.38 15.68 -2.30
C LEU A 45 1.36 15.19 -3.77
N GLY A 46 0.20 14.92 -4.37
CA GLY A 46 0.08 14.55 -5.79
C GLY A 46 0.27 13.06 -6.12
N ALA A 47 0.50 12.20 -5.13
CA ALA A 47 0.63 10.76 -5.36
C ALA A 47 -0.72 10.10 -5.70
N GLU A 48 -0.69 9.06 -6.52
CA GLU A 48 -1.80 8.15 -6.70
C GLU A 48 -1.77 7.07 -5.61
N VAL A 49 -2.85 6.93 -4.84
CA VAL A 49 -2.92 5.97 -3.74
C VAL A 49 -3.88 4.83 -4.09
N THR A 50 -3.45 3.60 -3.87
CA THR A 50 -4.30 2.40 -3.96
C THR A 50 -4.31 1.68 -2.61
N LEU A 51 -5.49 1.50 -2.03
CA LEU A 51 -5.69 0.65 -0.86
C LEU A 51 -5.89 -0.80 -1.31
N VAL A 52 -5.21 -1.74 -0.66
CA VAL A 52 -5.29 -3.17 -0.98
C VAL A 52 -5.67 -3.96 0.27
N ALA A 53 -6.89 -4.48 0.32
CA ALA A 53 -7.38 -5.23 1.47
C ALA A 53 -8.58 -6.10 1.08
N PRO A 54 -8.92 -7.17 1.82
CA PRO A 54 -10.22 -7.79 1.67
C PRO A 54 -11.35 -6.79 2.00
N PRO A 55 -12.56 -6.95 1.42
CA PRO A 55 -13.70 -6.06 1.71
C PRO A 55 -14.00 -5.91 3.21
N THR A 56 -13.76 -6.97 4.00
CA THR A 56 -13.97 -7.01 5.45
C THR A 56 -12.97 -6.15 6.25
N LEU A 57 -11.86 -5.73 5.65
CA LEU A 57 -10.85 -4.85 6.25
C LEU A 57 -10.84 -3.44 5.66
N LEU A 58 -11.92 -3.05 4.98
CA LEU A 58 -12.13 -1.69 4.51
C LEU A 58 -13.19 -0.98 5.36
N PRO A 59 -13.00 0.30 5.70
CA PRO A 59 -14.02 1.07 6.41
C PRO A 59 -15.23 1.36 5.51
N ILE A 60 -16.40 1.46 6.12
CA ILE A 60 -17.61 1.96 5.43
C ILE A 60 -17.31 3.37 4.91
N GLY A 61 -17.68 3.65 3.65
CA GLY A 61 -17.46 4.95 3.03
C GLY A 61 -16.07 5.12 2.41
N VAL A 62 -15.24 4.07 2.35
CA VAL A 62 -13.91 4.13 1.73
C VAL A 62 -13.96 4.57 0.25
N GLU A 63 -15.08 4.31 -0.42
CA GLU A 63 -15.34 4.74 -1.81
C GLU A 63 -15.35 6.27 -1.98
N HIS A 64 -15.52 7.02 -0.88
CA HIS A 64 -15.45 8.49 -0.88
C HIS A 64 -14.04 9.01 -0.58
N TRP A 65 -13.08 8.14 -0.28
CA TRP A 65 -11.70 8.55 -0.03
C TRP A 65 -11.01 8.83 -1.37
N PRO A 66 -10.02 9.73 -1.40
CA PRO A 66 -9.34 10.11 -2.65
C PRO A 66 -8.32 9.04 -3.10
N CYS A 67 -8.68 7.76 -3.12
CA CYS A 67 -7.81 6.64 -3.49
C CYS A 67 -8.56 5.59 -4.31
N LYS A 68 -7.81 4.77 -5.04
CA LYS A 68 -8.33 3.53 -5.64
C LYS A 68 -8.41 2.45 -4.56
N VAL A 69 -9.30 1.49 -4.76
CA VAL A 69 -9.39 0.28 -3.92
C VAL A 69 -9.17 -0.93 -4.80
N SER A 70 -8.32 -1.84 -4.34
CA SER A 70 -8.08 -3.14 -4.93
C SER A 70 -8.25 -4.23 -3.87
N TYR A 71 -8.71 -5.40 -4.32
CA TYR A 71 -8.83 -6.59 -3.47
C TYR A 71 -7.72 -7.61 -3.73
N ASN A 72 -6.89 -7.38 -4.75
CA ASN A 72 -5.85 -8.29 -5.20
C ASN A 72 -4.48 -7.59 -5.16
N LEU A 73 -3.59 -8.10 -4.29
CA LEU A 73 -2.25 -7.56 -4.15
C LEU A 73 -1.41 -7.78 -5.40
N ASP A 74 -1.51 -8.97 -6.01
CA ASP A 74 -0.68 -9.36 -7.14
C ASP A 74 -1.02 -8.53 -8.38
N GLU A 75 -2.31 -8.35 -8.69
CA GLU A 75 -2.76 -7.44 -9.77
C GLU A 75 -2.32 -5.99 -9.52
N THR A 76 -2.27 -5.57 -8.25
CA THR A 76 -1.80 -4.21 -7.91
C THR A 76 -0.30 -4.06 -8.16
N LEU A 77 0.49 -5.10 -7.89
CA LEU A 77 1.92 -5.13 -8.20
C LEU A 77 2.16 -5.15 -9.72
N GLU A 78 1.42 -5.97 -10.46
CA GLU A 78 1.49 -6.07 -11.92
C GLU A 78 1.15 -4.75 -12.62
N ALA A 79 0.20 -3.97 -12.07
CA ALA A 79 -0.12 -2.63 -12.56
C ALA A 79 1.00 -1.60 -12.34
N GLY A 80 2.00 -1.93 -11.52
CA GLY A 80 3.16 -1.12 -11.20
C GLY A 80 2.94 -0.19 -10.01
N VAL A 81 3.86 -0.25 -9.05
CA VAL A 81 3.90 0.57 -7.84
C VAL A 81 5.29 1.13 -7.63
N ASP A 82 5.38 2.36 -7.12
CA ASP A 82 6.65 3.02 -6.78
C ASP A 82 6.93 2.92 -5.28
N ALA A 83 5.89 2.71 -4.46
CA ALA A 83 6.02 2.35 -3.07
C ALA A 83 4.90 1.40 -2.61
N MET A 84 5.27 0.40 -1.81
CA MET A 84 4.38 -0.54 -1.14
C MET A 84 4.46 -0.34 0.37
N MET A 85 3.36 0.06 0.99
CA MET A 85 3.22 0.16 2.44
C MET A 85 2.42 -1.01 2.98
N MET A 86 3.09 -1.91 3.70
CA MET A 86 2.40 -2.98 4.42
C MET A 86 1.87 -2.44 5.75
N LEU A 87 0.63 -2.79 6.07
CA LEU A 87 0.00 -2.52 7.36
C LEU A 87 -0.03 -3.80 8.19
N ARG A 88 0.24 -3.66 9.49
CA ARG A 88 0.06 -4.76 10.43
C ARG A 88 -1.40 -5.16 10.51
N VAL A 89 -1.66 -6.46 10.38
CA VAL A 89 -2.94 -7.06 10.74
C VAL A 89 -2.93 -7.46 12.20
N GLN A 90 -3.89 -6.94 12.95
CA GLN A 90 -4.03 -7.20 14.38
C GLN A 90 -4.81 -8.50 14.58
N GLY A 91 -4.08 -9.60 14.78
CA GLY A 91 -4.63 -10.94 15.04
C GLY A 91 -5.60 -10.97 16.21
N GLU A 92 -5.36 -10.15 17.23
CA GLU A 92 -6.22 -10.00 18.41
C GLU A 92 -7.62 -9.46 18.08
N ARG A 93 -7.79 -8.78 16.94
CA ARG A 93 -9.08 -8.23 16.49
C ARG A 93 -9.84 -9.17 15.56
N MET A 94 -9.23 -10.30 15.20
CA MET A 94 -9.77 -11.26 14.24
C MET A 94 -10.82 -12.22 14.83
N ASN A 95 -11.06 -12.18 16.16
CA ASN A 95 -12.13 -12.96 16.80
C ASN A 95 -13.54 -12.61 16.27
N ALA A 96 -13.69 -11.53 15.50
CA ALA A 96 -14.93 -11.13 14.83
C ALA A 96 -15.08 -11.67 13.38
N SER A 97 -14.32 -12.70 12.98
CA SER A 97 -14.50 -13.44 11.71
C SER A 97 -14.32 -12.63 10.42
N PHE A 98 -13.33 -11.73 10.37
CA PHE A 98 -13.05 -10.94 9.15
C PHE A 98 -12.50 -11.78 7.97
N PHE A 99 -11.89 -12.94 8.24
CA PHE A 99 -11.39 -13.90 7.22
C PHE A 99 -11.12 -15.28 7.85
N PRO A 100 -11.01 -16.37 7.05
CA PRO A 100 -11.01 -17.75 7.56
C PRO A 100 -9.81 -18.10 8.46
N SER A 101 -8.63 -17.51 8.19
CA SER A 101 -7.43 -17.64 9.04
C SER A 101 -6.36 -16.60 8.71
N THR A 102 -5.48 -16.30 9.67
CA THR A 102 -4.27 -15.45 9.47
C THR A 102 -3.38 -15.98 8.35
N ARG A 103 -3.35 -17.30 8.14
CA ARG A 103 -2.59 -17.95 7.08
C ARG A 103 -3.13 -17.60 5.69
N GLU A 104 -4.46 -17.66 5.51
CA GLU A 104 -5.09 -17.25 4.25
C GLU A 104 -4.86 -15.78 3.96
N TYR A 105 -4.95 -14.93 5.00
CA TYR A 105 -4.61 -13.52 4.84
C TYR A 105 -3.16 -13.34 4.37
N SER A 106 -2.20 -13.95 5.06
CA SER A 106 -0.78 -13.86 4.73
C SER A 106 -0.48 -14.34 3.30
N ARG A 107 -1.14 -15.41 2.85
CA ARG A 107 -0.99 -15.92 1.48
C ARG A 107 -1.48 -14.93 0.43
N ARG A 108 -2.62 -14.29 0.66
CA ARG A 108 -3.30 -13.41 -0.32
C ARG A 108 -2.84 -11.95 -0.29
N TRP A 109 -2.48 -11.42 0.88
CA TRP A 109 -2.13 -10.01 1.07
C TRP A 109 -0.83 -9.81 1.85
N GLY A 110 -0.15 -10.87 2.28
CA GLY A 110 1.20 -10.75 2.85
C GLY A 110 2.21 -10.41 1.77
N PHE A 111 3.28 -9.71 2.14
CA PHE A 111 4.39 -9.43 1.23
C PHE A 111 5.54 -10.37 1.57
N ASP A 112 5.85 -11.30 0.66
CA ASP A 112 6.84 -12.36 0.86
C ASP A 112 7.94 -12.31 -0.22
N ASP A 113 8.88 -13.25 -0.15
CA ASP A 113 9.99 -13.34 -1.10
C ASP A 113 9.51 -13.58 -2.55
N ALA A 114 8.33 -14.18 -2.74
CA ALA A 114 7.79 -14.38 -4.08
C ALA A 114 7.32 -13.04 -4.68
N ARG A 115 6.64 -12.21 -3.89
CA ARG A 115 6.24 -10.85 -4.32
C ARG A 115 7.43 -9.91 -4.45
N LEU A 116 8.47 -10.08 -3.63
CA LEU A 116 9.73 -9.35 -3.81
C LEU A 116 10.38 -9.70 -5.16
N ARG A 117 10.50 -11.00 -5.49
CA ARG A 117 11.00 -11.45 -6.81
C ARG A 117 10.12 -10.96 -7.96
N ALA A 118 8.80 -10.95 -7.77
CA ALA A 118 7.88 -10.44 -8.79
C ALA A 118 8.15 -8.96 -9.13
N LEU A 119 8.53 -8.12 -8.14
CA LEU A 119 8.95 -6.75 -8.42
C LEU A 119 10.20 -6.70 -9.31
N ASP A 120 11.19 -7.57 -9.06
CA ASP A 120 12.39 -7.66 -9.88
C ASP A 120 12.07 -8.08 -11.32
N ASP A 121 11.22 -9.09 -11.48
CA ASP A 121 10.78 -9.62 -12.78
C ASP A 121 9.99 -8.58 -13.59
N LEU A 122 9.20 -7.74 -12.90
CA LEU A 122 8.46 -6.61 -13.48
C LEU A 122 9.34 -5.40 -13.78
N GLY A 123 10.64 -5.43 -13.42
CA GLY A 123 11.55 -4.30 -13.60
C GLY A 123 11.33 -3.15 -12.60
N LEU A 124 10.61 -3.40 -11.50
CA LEU A 124 10.23 -2.41 -10.47
C LEU A 124 11.24 -2.38 -9.31
N LYS A 125 12.53 -2.42 -9.63
CA LYS A 125 13.64 -2.55 -8.65
C LYS A 125 13.77 -1.37 -7.69
N ASP A 126 13.25 -0.21 -8.09
CA ASP A 126 13.27 1.01 -7.30
C ASP A 126 12.05 1.16 -6.37
N THR A 127 11.17 0.15 -6.32
CA THR A 127 10.00 0.15 -5.44
C THR A 127 10.42 0.26 -3.98
N ILE A 128 9.86 1.25 -3.28
CA ILE A 128 10.11 1.43 -1.86
C ILE A 128 9.17 0.54 -1.04
N ILE A 129 9.72 -0.40 -0.26
CA ILE A 129 8.95 -1.17 0.71
C ILE A 129 8.94 -0.43 2.06
N MET A 130 7.77 -0.30 2.67
CA MET A 130 7.56 0.43 3.92
C MET A 130 6.65 -0.35 4.87
N HIS A 131 6.88 -0.19 6.17
CA HIS A 131 5.99 -0.64 7.23
C HIS A 131 5.97 0.44 8.34
N PRO A 132 4.80 0.94 8.79
CA PRO A 132 4.74 2.00 9.80
C PRO A 132 5.06 1.50 11.22
N GLY A 133 5.20 0.19 11.42
CA GLY A 133 5.65 -0.43 12.66
C GLY A 133 4.59 -1.32 13.34
N PRO A 134 5.03 -2.24 14.23
CA PRO A 134 6.34 -2.88 14.17
C PRO A 134 6.47 -3.66 12.87
#